data_AF-A0A2D6M0C5-F1
#
_entry.id   AF-A0A2D6M0C5-F1
#
_cell.length_a   1.000
_cell.length_b   1.000
_cell.length_c   1.000
_cell.angle_alpha   90.00
_cell.angle_beta   90.00
_cell.angle_gamma   90.00
#
_symmetry.space_group_name_H-M   'P 1'
#
loop_
_entity.id
_entity.type
_entity.pdbx_description
1 polymer ?
#
loop_
_entity_poly.entity_id
_entity_poly.type
_entity_poly.pdbx_seq_one_letter_code
_entity_poly.pdbx_strand_id
1 'polypeptide(L)'
;MDKKGANWLIFLFRAGEQYLSKNCTNIFMKPRKRPRAKELRPRAKGLAPKKKGYGTQRARQIGNYRKITAQIVEMLRTAPEHTAKSLARAGIPYDTANRILADLEKAGKYKSPFDRAKTRGPRSKKVVNRRNWLLDQFNARKTVEQIIAMKQNRFTNRRQVYKDIYALRLAGKKVEVPIKDPVAFEVGAIEVLIETNPTIRNAELRKRTGLKSTGVLRDRLRRADKTVLDKRVAMHTTSFSRAEIVEQNVIIKRRVLAGNKSAAIRVELMQMLGADLSLSQINQRITGSKSMRQATAGKRKSGRSRFTQEVVARQNKIIFGLVARGRTASQIVGKKGLEGLTRKGIQHRITNRNRSKKRK
;
A
#
# COMPACT_ATOMS: atom_id res chain seq x y z
N MET A 1 37.56 0.54 56.09
CA MET A 1 37.18 0.32 54.67
C MET A 1 36.80 -1.13 54.49
N ASP A 2 35.54 -1.41 54.17
CA ASP A 2 34.94 -2.74 54.28
C ASP A 2 35.41 -3.74 53.21
N LYS A 3 36.03 -4.83 53.68
CA LYS A 3 36.58 -5.96 52.89
C LYS A 3 35.52 -6.82 52.16
N LYS A 4 34.27 -6.37 52.05
CA LYS A 4 33.17 -7.13 51.42
C LYS A 4 32.96 -6.82 49.93
N GLY A 5 33.50 -5.72 49.40
CA GLY A 5 33.37 -5.36 47.98
C GLY A 5 34.31 -6.10 47.02
N ALA A 6 35.48 -6.56 47.49
CA ALA A 6 36.50 -7.17 46.64
C ALA A 6 36.24 -8.65 46.30
N ASN A 7 35.48 -9.38 47.13
CA ASN A 7 35.21 -10.81 46.90
C ASN A 7 34.12 -11.07 45.85
N TRP A 8 33.24 -10.10 45.57
CA TRP A 8 32.16 -10.30 44.60
C TRP A 8 32.63 -10.19 43.14
N LEU A 9 33.63 -9.34 42.88
CA LEU A 9 34.24 -9.19 41.56
C LEU A 9 35.12 -10.39 41.16
N ILE A 10 35.75 -11.07 42.12
CA ILE A 10 36.54 -12.29 41.87
C ILE A 10 35.64 -13.48 41.52
N PHE A 11 34.43 -13.55 42.09
CA PHE A 11 33.48 -14.63 41.81
C PHE A 11 32.90 -14.56 40.38
N LEU A 12 32.60 -13.34 39.89
CA LEU A 12 32.08 -13.14 38.54
C LEU A 12 33.13 -13.42 37.44
N PHE A 13 34.42 -13.17 37.72
CA PHE A 13 35.49 -13.45 36.76
C PHE A 13 35.75 -14.97 36.62
N ARG A 14 35.74 -15.72 37.73
CA ARG A 14 35.91 -17.19 37.71
C ARG A 14 34.76 -17.95 37.05
N ALA A 15 33.53 -17.43 37.13
CA ALA A 15 32.38 -18.02 36.46
C ALA A 15 32.39 -17.80 34.93
N GLY A 16 33.02 -16.71 34.45
CA GLY A 16 33.18 -16.41 33.03
C GLY A 16 34.21 -17.29 32.31
N GLU A 17 35.33 -17.61 32.96
CA GLU A 17 36.39 -18.44 32.36
C GLU A 17 36.02 -19.92 32.24
N GLN A 18 35.19 -20.45 33.15
CA GLN A 18 34.70 -21.83 33.05
C GLN A 18 33.68 -22.04 31.91
N TYR A 19 33.01 -20.97 31.46
CA TYR A 19 32.04 -21.05 30.36
C TYR A 19 32.72 -21.00 28.98
N LEU A 20 33.90 -20.38 28.88
CA LEU A 20 34.67 -20.29 27.64
C LEU A 20 35.61 -21.49 27.41
N SER A 21 36.04 -22.21 28.46
CA SER A 21 36.92 -23.39 28.30
C SER A 21 36.19 -24.70 27.96
N LYS A 22 34.86 -24.79 28.15
CA LYS A 22 34.09 -26.02 27.87
C LYS A 22 33.62 -26.18 26.42
N ASN A 23 33.77 -25.17 25.56
CA ASN A 23 33.29 -25.21 24.17
C ASN A 23 34.41 -25.06 23.10
N CYS A 24 35.69 -25.10 23.49
CA CYS A 24 36.82 -24.93 22.56
C CYS A 24 37.79 -26.13 22.53
N THR A 25 37.29 -27.36 22.68
CA THR A 25 38.11 -28.57 22.61
C THR A 25 37.48 -29.64 21.72
N ASN A 26 37.52 -29.37 20.42
CA ASN A 26 37.64 -30.36 19.34
C ASN A 26 38.02 -29.51 18.12
N ILE A 27 39.29 -29.41 17.75
CA ILE A 27 39.90 -30.29 16.75
C ILE A 27 41.41 -30.07 16.86
N PHE A 28 42.15 -31.03 17.40
CA PHE A 28 43.58 -31.20 17.10
C PHE A 28 43.99 -32.66 17.35
N MET A 29 44.20 -33.40 16.26
CA MET A 29 45.17 -34.49 16.13
C MET A 29 45.44 -34.65 14.63
N LYS A 30 46.66 -34.79 14.09
CA LYS A 30 48.05 -34.84 14.58
C LYS A 30 48.96 -34.58 13.34
N PRO A 31 50.26 -34.27 13.51
CA PRO A 31 51.15 -33.82 12.44
C PRO A 31 51.89 -34.97 11.74
N ARG A 32 52.14 -34.87 10.43
CA ARG A 32 53.19 -35.65 9.72
C ARG A 32 54.16 -34.72 8.99
N LYS A 33 55.44 -34.85 9.36
CA LYS A 33 56.59 -34.17 8.75
C LYS A 33 56.95 -34.82 7.40
N ARG A 34 56.95 -33.99 6.36
CA ARG A 34 57.77 -33.85 5.11
C ARG A 34 58.56 -35.06 4.54
N PRO A 35 58.74 -35.09 3.21
CA PRO A 35 60.02 -34.59 2.68
C PRO A 35 59.87 -33.53 1.56
N ARG A 36 60.92 -32.73 1.41
CA ARG A 36 61.08 -31.69 0.39
C ARG A 36 61.65 -32.28 -0.90
N ALA A 37 61.23 -31.65 -1.99
CA ALA A 37 61.92 -31.39 -3.25
C ALA A 37 62.22 -32.57 -4.20
N LYS A 38 61.53 -32.57 -5.35
CA LYS A 38 62.17 -32.42 -6.68
C LYS A 38 61.12 -31.98 -7.71
N GLU A 39 61.40 -30.81 -8.32
CA GLU A 39 61.04 -30.39 -9.67
C GLU A 39 59.63 -30.72 -10.20
N LEU A 40 58.70 -29.77 -10.04
CA LEU A 40 57.52 -29.71 -10.91
C LEU A 40 57.45 -28.32 -11.52
N ARG A 41 57.74 -28.30 -12.83
CA ARG A 41 57.42 -27.27 -13.83
C ARG A 41 56.12 -26.54 -13.47
N PRO A 42 55.98 -25.23 -13.77
CA PRO A 42 54.71 -24.53 -13.57
C PRO A 42 53.62 -25.18 -14.42
N ARG A 43 52.89 -26.13 -13.83
CA ARG A 43 51.64 -26.66 -14.39
C ARG A 43 50.67 -25.50 -14.45
N ALA A 44 50.18 -25.24 -15.65
CA ALA A 44 49.16 -24.26 -15.95
C ALA A 44 48.11 -24.24 -14.83
N LYS A 45 47.96 -23.07 -14.17
CA LYS A 45 46.85 -22.82 -13.27
C LYS A 45 45.59 -23.24 -14.01
N GLY A 46 44.94 -24.26 -13.45
CA GLY A 46 43.67 -24.77 -13.96
C GLY A 46 42.76 -23.60 -14.29
N LEU A 47 42.24 -23.63 -15.52
CA LEU A 47 41.13 -22.81 -15.96
C LEU A 47 39.98 -23.03 -14.98
N ALA A 48 39.91 -22.17 -13.96
CA ALA A 48 38.66 -21.93 -13.26
C ALA A 48 37.62 -21.60 -14.34
N PRO A 49 36.39 -22.16 -14.26
CA PRO A 49 35.37 -21.86 -15.25
C PRO A 49 35.24 -20.35 -15.32
N LYS A 50 35.44 -19.76 -16.51
CA LYS A 50 35.28 -18.31 -16.74
C LYS A 50 33.93 -17.91 -16.15
N LYS A 51 33.93 -17.30 -14.97
CA LYS A 51 32.74 -16.64 -14.41
C LYS A 51 32.36 -15.61 -15.45
N LYS A 52 31.33 -15.91 -16.27
CA LYS A 52 30.72 -14.91 -17.15
C LYS A 52 30.29 -13.76 -16.24
N GLY A 53 31.05 -12.67 -16.28
CA GLY A 53 30.86 -11.55 -15.38
C GLY A 53 29.51 -10.90 -15.65
N TYR A 54 28.50 -11.24 -14.85
CA TYR A 54 27.18 -10.60 -14.87
C TYR A 54 27.26 -9.08 -14.64
N GLY A 55 28.39 -8.56 -14.14
CA GLY A 55 28.66 -7.13 -14.00
C GLY A 55 28.82 -6.36 -15.32
N THR A 56 29.40 -6.97 -16.37
CA THR A 56 29.70 -6.24 -17.62
C THR A 56 28.46 -6.07 -18.50
N GLN A 57 27.54 -7.03 -18.52
CA GLN A 57 26.31 -6.95 -19.30
C GLN A 57 25.32 -5.93 -18.72
N ARG A 58 25.16 -5.90 -17.39
CA ARG A 58 24.31 -4.92 -16.70
C ARG A 58 24.87 -3.50 -16.84
N ALA A 59 26.19 -3.32 -16.71
CA ALA A 59 26.84 -2.04 -16.93
C ALA A 59 26.64 -1.52 -18.37
N ARG A 60 26.80 -2.39 -19.38
CA ARG A 60 26.53 -2.05 -20.79
C ARG A 60 25.07 -1.67 -21.03
N GLN A 61 24.12 -2.38 -20.43
CA GLN A 61 22.70 -2.04 -20.51
C GLN A 61 22.39 -0.67 -19.90
N ILE A 62 22.98 -0.35 -18.74
CA ILE A 62 22.83 0.96 -18.09
C ILE A 62 23.45 2.06 -18.96
N GLY A 63 24.64 1.83 -19.52
CA GLY A 63 25.32 2.75 -20.43
C GLY A 63 24.49 3.06 -21.68
N ASN A 64 23.98 2.03 -22.34
CA ASN A 64 23.10 2.18 -23.50
C ASN A 64 21.80 2.92 -23.14
N TYR A 65 21.20 2.61 -21.99
CA TYR A 65 20.00 3.32 -21.53
C TYR A 65 20.26 4.81 -21.32
N ARG A 66 21.38 5.18 -20.69
CA ARG A 66 21.77 6.59 -20.48
C ARG A 66 22.04 7.31 -21.79
N LYS A 67 22.74 6.67 -22.73
CA LYS A 67 23.00 7.24 -24.07
C LYS A 67 21.70 7.54 -24.82
N ILE A 68 20.78 6.57 -24.86
CA ILE A 68 19.46 6.75 -25.50
C ILE A 68 18.64 7.81 -24.74
N THR A 69 18.76 7.89 -23.42
CA THR A 69 18.08 8.93 -22.64
C THR A 69 18.55 10.33 -23.03
N ALA A 70 19.86 10.54 -23.17
CA ALA A 70 20.40 11.83 -23.63
C ALA A 70 19.91 12.19 -25.03
N GLN A 71 19.93 11.23 -25.97
CA GLN A 71 19.42 11.41 -27.33
C GLN A 71 17.93 11.82 -27.34
N ILE A 72 17.08 11.16 -26.54
CA ILE A 72 15.65 11.53 -26.44
C ILE A 72 15.47 12.92 -25.86
N VAL A 73 16.24 13.30 -24.84
CA VAL A 73 16.17 14.64 -24.23
C VAL A 73 16.52 15.72 -25.24
N GLU A 74 17.54 15.49 -26.08
CA GLU A 74 17.92 16.40 -27.16
C GLU A 74 16.82 16.53 -28.22
N MET A 75 16.25 15.40 -28.67
CA MET A 75 15.11 15.40 -29.60
C MET A 75 13.89 16.13 -29.03
N LEU A 76 13.62 15.97 -27.73
CA LEU A 76 12.50 16.67 -27.06
C LEU A 76 12.76 18.17 -26.90
N ARG A 77 14.02 18.61 -26.86
CA ARG A 77 14.38 20.02 -26.79
C ARG A 77 14.11 20.73 -28.12
N THR A 78 14.33 20.05 -29.24
CA THR A 78 14.05 20.58 -30.58
C THR A 78 12.59 20.45 -30.96
N ALA A 79 11.93 19.35 -30.60
CA ALA A 79 10.51 19.11 -30.86
C ALA A 79 9.81 18.47 -29.63
N PRO A 80 9.16 19.28 -28.77
CA PRO A 80 8.54 18.78 -27.53
C PRO A 80 7.37 17.82 -27.77
N GLU A 81 6.87 17.73 -29.00
CA GLU A 81 5.74 16.87 -29.38
C GLU A 81 6.12 15.41 -29.66
N HIS A 82 7.39 15.02 -29.52
CA HIS A 82 7.79 13.64 -29.79
C HIS A 82 7.01 12.63 -28.94
N THR A 83 6.49 11.61 -29.62
CA THR A 83 5.79 10.46 -29.07
C THR A 83 6.72 9.24 -29.10
N ALA A 84 6.42 8.19 -28.33
CA ALA A 84 7.21 6.96 -28.42
C ALA A 84 7.21 6.38 -29.86
N LYS A 85 6.14 6.63 -30.62
CA LYS A 85 6.03 6.23 -32.04
C LYS A 85 6.95 7.05 -32.95
N SER A 86 7.05 8.38 -32.76
CA SER A 86 7.96 9.18 -33.58
C SER A 86 9.42 8.94 -33.21
N LEU A 87 9.74 8.71 -31.93
CA LEU A 87 11.07 8.28 -31.50
C LEU A 87 11.46 6.90 -32.09
N ALA A 88 10.49 6.00 -32.25
CA ALA A 88 10.72 4.70 -32.89
C ALA A 88 11.00 4.80 -34.39
N ARG A 89 10.42 5.78 -35.08
CA ARG A 89 10.78 6.09 -36.47
C ARG A 89 12.19 6.65 -36.60
N ALA A 90 12.69 7.33 -35.56
CA ALA A 90 14.07 7.82 -35.46
C ALA A 90 15.07 6.73 -35.02
N GLY A 91 14.69 5.44 -35.07
CA GLY A 91 15.58 4.31 -34.77
C GLY A 91 15.67 3.92 -33.30
N ILE A 92 14.93 4.55 -32.39
CA ILE A 92 14.94 4.20 -30.97
C ILE A 92 13.95 3.04 -30.71
N PRO A 93 14.36 1.94 -30.05
CA PRO A 93 13.41 0.86 -29.75
C PRO A 93 12.20 1.40 -28.97
N TYR A 94 11.00 1.11 -29.49
CA TYR A 94 9.75 1.67 -28.99
C TYR A 94 9.53 1.46 -27.48
N ASP A 95 9.87 0.27 -26.98
CA ASP A 95 9.75 -0.07 -25.56
C ASP A 95 10.72 0.76 -24.69
N THR A 96 11.92 1.02 -25.21
CA THR A 96 12.93 1.87 -24.57
C THR A 96 12.51 3.33 -24.58
N ALA A 97 12.01 3.84 -25.72
CA ALA A 97 11.46 5.19 -25.84
C ALA A 97 10.30 5.42 -24.87
N ASN A 98 9.40 4.46 -24.76
CA ASN A 98 8.28 4.51 -23.82
C ASN A 98 8.71 4.55 -22.35
N ARG A 99 9.75 3.79 -22.00
CA ARG A 99 10.28 3.77 -20.63
C ARG A 99 10.93 5.12 -20.29
N ILE A 100 11.76 5.64 -21.20
CA ILE A 100 12.46 6.91 -20.99
C ILE A 100 11.47 8.08 -20.92
N LEU A 101 10.49 8.17 -21.82
CA LEU A 101 9.45 9.20 -21.76
C LEU A 101 8.62 9.12 -20.47
N ALA A 102 8.46 7.93 -19.88
CA ALA A 102 7.81 7.76 -18.57
C ALA A 102 8.66 8.25 -17.41
N ASP A 103 9.96 7.96 -17.43
CA ASP A 103 10.91 8.43 -16.43
C ASP A 103 11.06 9.95 -16.47
N LEU A 104 11.14 10.55 -17.67
CA LEU A 104 11.20 12.01 -17.86
C LEU A 104 9.94 12.72 -17.39
N GLU A 105 8.76 12.16 -17.64
CA GLU A 105 7.49 12.71 -17.13
C GLU A 105 7.42 12.60 -15.60
N LYS A 106 7.87 11.49 -15.01
CA LYS A 106 7.94 11.32 -13.56
C LYS A 106 8.90 12.33 -12.91
N ALA A 107 9.98 12.69 -13.61
CA ALA A 107 10.93 13.70 -13.19
C ALA A 107 10.47 15.15 -13.48
N GLY A 108 9.28 15.34 -14.08
CA GLY A 108 8.77 16.67 -14.44
C GLY A 108 9.47 17.34 -15.62
N LYS A 109 10.32 16.61 -16.36
CA LYS A 109 11.13 17.11 -17.48
C LYS A 109 10.44 16.97 -18.84
N TYR A 110 9.31 16.29 -18.90
CA TYR A 110 8.53 16.08 -20.12
C TYR A 110 7.05 16.07 -19.79
N LYS A 111 6.24 16.75 -20.60
CA LYS A 111 4.77 16.70 -20.51
C LYS A 111 4.25 16.16 -21.84
N SER A 112 3.45 15.10 -21.76
CA SER A 112 2.87 14.46 -22.94
C SER A 112 2.00 15.45 -23.73
N PRO A 113 2.24 15.66 -25.05
CA PRO A 113 1.51 16.61 -25.89
C PRO A 113 0.04 16.22 -26.10
N PHE A 114 -0.27 14.92 -26.01
CA PHE A 114 -1.63 14.38 -26.15
C PHE A 114 -1.97 13.41 -25.02
N ASP A 115 -3.21 12.92 -25.04
CA ASP A 115 -3.72 11.85 -24.18
C ASP A 115 -2.70 10.71 -24.06
N ARG A 116 -2.32 10.35 -22.82
CA ARG A 116 -1.19 9.46 -22.49
C ARG A 116 -1.21 8.12 -23.27
N ALA A 117 -2.40 7.62 -23.57
CA ALA A 117 -2.61 6.39 -24.34
C ALA A 117 -2.22 6.55 -25.83
N LYS A 118 -2.44 7.74 -26.41
CA LYS A 118 -2.12 8.07 -27.81
C LYS A 118 -0.62 8.38 -27.98
N THR A 119 0.00 9.09 -27.04
CA THR A 119 1.42 9.48 -27.08
C THR A 119 2.39 8.34 -26.79
N ARG A 120 2.02 7.44 -25.89
CA ARG A 120 2.88 6.30 -25.54
C ARG A 120 2.58 5.07 -26.36
N GLY A 121 1.34 4.91 -26.82
CA GLY A 121 0.84 3.73 -27.51
C GLY A 121 1.15 2.39 -26.79
N PRO A 122 0.85 1.25 -27.42
CA PRO A 122 0.94 -0.06 -26.79
C PRO A 122 2.39 -0.53 -26.59
N ARG A 123 2.83 -0.59 -25.32
CA ARG A 123 4.16 -0.94 -24.76
C ARG A 123 4.91 -2.19 -25.29
N SER A 124 4.42 -2.93 -26.28
CA SER A 124 5.12 -4.09 -26.84
C SER A 124 4.55 -4.53 -28.20
N LYS A 125 5.42 -4.75 -29.20
CA LYS A 125 5.05 -5.31 -30.53
C LYS A 125 4.25 -6.62 -30.41
N LYS A 126 4.56 -7.43 -29.40
CA LYS A 126 3.85 -8.68 -29.10
C LYS A 126 2.40 -8.45 -28.68
N VAL A 127 2.13 -7.40 -27.91
CA VAL A 127 0.77 -7.02 -27.49
C VAL A 127 -0.04 -6.52 -28.68
N VAL A 128 0.59 -5.75 -29.58
CA VAL A 128 -0.02 -5.27 -30.82
C VAL A 128 -0.43 -6.43 -31.71
N ASN A 129 0.51 -7.33 -32.03
CA ASN A 129 0.23 -8.50 -32.88
C ASN A 129 -0.89 -9.37 -32.29
N ARG A 130 -0.89 -9.56 -30.98
CA ARG A 130 -1.94 -10.33 -30.29
C ARG A 130 -3.32 -9.66 -30.41
N ARG A 131 -3.39 -8.34 -30.24
CA ARG A 131 -4.66 -7.59 -30.35
C ARG A 131 -5.19 -7.56 -31.78
N ASN A 132 -4.31 -7.42 -32.77
CA ASN A 132 -4.68 -7.52 -34.18
C ASN A 132 -5.21 -8.92 -34.50
N TRP A 133 -4.50 -9.97 -34.08
CA TRP A 133 -4.99 -11.35 -34.23
C TRP A 133 -6.36 -11.55 -33.58
N LEU A 134 -6.58 -10.99 -32.37
CA LEU A 134 -7.86 -11.07 -31.68
C LEU A 134 -8.98 -10.34 -32.45
N LEU A 135 -8.68 -9.17 -33.02
CA LEU A 135 -9.59 -8.45 -33.91
C LEU A 135 -9.94 -9.29 -35.14
N ASP A 136 -8.96 -9.94 -35.77
CA ASP A 136 -9.19 -10.79 -36.93
C ASP A 136 -10.12 -11.97 -36.58
N GLN A 137 -9.97 -12.57 -35.40
CA GLN A 137 -10.88 -13.62 -34.94
C GLN A 137 -12.31 -13.11 -34.73
N PHE A 138 -12.48 -11.89 -34.19
CA PHE A 138 -13.80 -11.29 -34.02
C PHE A 138 -14.42 -10.85 -35.35
N ASN A 139 -13.63 -10.35 -36.29
CA ASN A 139 -14.08 -10.04 -37.65
C ASN A 139 -14.55 -11.32 -38.37
N ALA A 140 -13.90 -12.46 -38.11
CA ALA A 140 -14.32 -13.79 -38.53
C ALA A 140 -15.51 -14.36 -37.70
N ARG A 141 -16.19 -13.53 -36.91
CA ARG A 141 -17.39 -13.86 -36.10
C ARG A 141 -17.17 -14.95 -35.05
N LYS A 142 -15.94 -15.20 -34.59
CA LYS A 142 -15.67 -16.16 -33.52
C LYS A 142 -16.05 -15.61 -32.15
N THR A 143 -16.61 -16.47 -31.31
CA THR A 143 -16.94 -16.15 -29.92
C THR A 143 -15.70 -16.24 -29.01
N VAL A 144 -15.77 -15.65 -27.81
CA VAL A 144 -14.67 -15.74 -26.82
C VAL A 144 -14.35 -17.19 -26.47
N GLU A 145 -15.37 -18.03 -26.30
CA GLU A 145 -15.21 -19.46 -25.97
C GLU A 145 -14.45 -20.19 -27.08
N GLN A 146 -14.80 -19.94 -28.34
CA GLN A 146 -14.09 -20.49 -29.49
C GLN A 146 -12.64 -20.01 -29.54
N ILE A 147 -12.40 -18.71 -29.30
CA ILE A 147 -11.04 -18.13 -29.29
C ILE A 147 -10.18 -18.74 -28.17
N ILE A 148 -10.76 -18.98 -26.99
CA ILE A 148 -10.07 -19.65 -25.87
C ILE A 148 -9.82 -21.13 -26.21
N ALA A 149 -10.81 -21.82 -26.79
CA ALA A 149 -10.75 -23.23 -27.13
C ALA A 149 -9.71 -23.54 -28.22
N MET A 150 -9.46 -22.59 -29.13
CA MET A 150 -8.51 -22.78 -30.23
C MET A 150 -7.10 -23.12 -29.74
N LYS A 151 -6.67 -22.71 -28.54
CA LYS A 151 -5.33 -22.97 -27.94
C LYS A 151 -4.11 -22.67 -28.84
N GLN A 152 -4.30 -22.12 -30.03
CA GLN A 152 -3.27 -21.90 -31.07
C GLN A 152 -2.21 -20.88 -30.64
N ASN A 153 -2.50 -20.05 -29.65
CA ASN A 153 -1.57 -19.03 -29.17
C ASN A 153 -1.40 -19.16 -27.65
N ARG A 154 -0.14 -19.07 -27.19
CA ARG A 154 0.25 -19.06 -25.75
C ARG A 154 -0.38 -17.91 -24.94
N PHE A 155 -1.16 -17.04 -25.60
CA PHE A 155 -1.84 -15.88 -25.01
C PHE A 155 -3.37 -15.99 -25.04
N THR A 156 -3.94 -17.14 -25.44
CA THR A 156 -5.40 -17.41 -25.44
C THR A 156 -5.98 -17.72 -24.05
N ASN A 157 -5.24 -17.42 -22.98
CA ASN A 157 -5.76 -17.53 -21.62
C ASN A 157 -6.98 -16.64 -21.44
N ARG A 158 -8.04 -17.19 -20.82
CA ARG A 158 -9.33 -16.53 -20.54
C ARG A 158 -9.17 -15.08 -20.07
N ARG A 159 -8.34 -14.86 -19.05
CA ARG A 159 -8.02 -13.53 -18.50
C ARG A 159 -7.41 -12.59 -19.55
N GLN A 160 -6.44 -13.07 -20.32
CA GLN A 160 -5.71 -12.26 -21.29
C GLN A 160 -6.60 -11.83 -22.46
N VAL A 161 -7.48 -12.73 -22.91
CA VAL A 161 -8.47 -12.44 -23.95
C VAL A 161 -9.41 -11.32 -23.49
N TYR A 162 -10.00 -11.42 -22.29
CA TYR A 162 -10.88 -10.36 -21.77
C TYR A 162 -10.16 -9.02 -21.55
N LYS A 163 -8.90 -9.06 -21.09
CA LYS A 163 -8.05 -7.88 -20.96
C LYS A 163 -7.85 -7.17 -22.30
N ASP A 164 -7.55 -7.92 -23.36
CA ASP A 164 -7.36 -7.35 -24.69
C ASP A 164 -8.66 -6.88 -25.34
N ILE A 165 -9.79 -7.57 -25.11
CA ILE A 165 -11.13 -7.09 -25.53
C ILE A 165 -11.41 -5.71 -24.93
N TYR A 166 -11.21 -5.54 -23.62
CA TYR A 166 -11.44 -4.25 -22.97
C TYR A 166 -10.50 -3.16 -23.51
N ALA A 167 -9.22 -3.49 -23.73
CA ALA A 167 -8.27 -2.55 -24.30
C ALA A 167 -8.63 -2.13 -25.74
N LEU A 168 -9.18 -3.04 -26.54
CA LEU A 168 -9.68 -2.74 -27.90
C LEU A 168 -10.92 -1.83 -27.87
N ARG A 169 -11.86 -2.08 -26.94
CA ARG A 169 -13.03 -1.20 -26.73
C ARG A 169 -12.61 0.20 -26.30
N LEU A 170 -11.66 0.30 -25.37
CA LEU A 170 -11.10 1.58 -24.93
C LEU A 170 -10.43 2.36 -26.08
N ALA A 171 -9.88 1.65 -27.06
CA ALA A 171 -9.31 2.24 -28.28
C ALA A 171 -10.36 2.57 -29.37
N GLY A 172 -11.66 2.41 -29.08
CA GLY A 172 -12.75 2.72 -30.00
C GLY A 172 -13.00 1.67 -31.08
N LYS A 173 -12.46 0.45 -30.94
CA LYS A 173 -12.75 -0.66 -31.88
C LYS A 173 -14.09 -1.30 -31.51
N LYS A 174 -14.97 -1.50 -32.50
CA LYS A 174 -16.26 -2.19 -32.34
C LYS A 174 -16.02 -3.68 -32.13
N VAL A 175 -15.98 -4.09 -30.86
CA VAL A 175 -15.88 -5.49 -30.43
C VAL A 175 -17.14 -5.81 -29.63
N GLU A 176 -18.23 -6.06 -30.35
CA GLU A 176 -19.51 -6.47 -29.79
C GLU A 176 -19.45 -7.96 -29.46
N VAL A 177 -19.30 -8.25 -28.18
CA VAL A 177 -19.12 -9.61 -27.71
C VAL A 177 -19.94 -9.76 -26.43
N PRO A 178 -20.89 -10.71 -26.38
CA PRO A 178 -21.65 -10.98 -25.18
C PRO A 178 -20.71 -11.45 -24.08
N ILE A 179 -20.72 -10.74 -22.95
CA ILE A 179 -19.85 -11.03 -21.81
C ILE A 179 -20.51 -12.13 -20.99
N LYS A 180 -20.20 -13.40 -21.30
CA LYS A 180 -20.64 -14.55 -20.49
C LYS A 180 -19.92 -14.66 -19.14
N ASP A 181 -18.72 -14.08 -19.01
CA ASP A 181 -17.96 -14.01 -17.76
C ASP A 181 -17.71 -12.57 -17.31
N PRO A 182 -18.62 -11.99 -16.51
CA PRO A 182 -18.48 -10.62 -16.04
C PRO A 182 -17.28 -10.46 -15.09
N VAL A 183 -16.91 -11.49 -14.33
CA VAL A 183 -15.82 -11.40 -13.34
C VAL A 183 -14.47 -11.25 -14.04
N ALA A 184 -14.17 -12.12 -15.00
CA ALA A 184 -12.89 -12.03 -15.73
C ALA A 184 -12.81 -10.76 -16.58
N PHE A 185 -13.93 -10.32 -17.14
CA PHE A 185 -14.02 -9.06 -17.86
C PHE A 185 -13.75 -7.85 -16.94
N GLU A 186 -14.39 -7.78 -15.78
CA GLU A 186 -14.18 -6.72 -14.79
C GLU A 186 -12.74 -6.68 -14.28
N VAL A 187 -12.13 -7.84 -13.99
CA VAL A 187 -10.72 -7.93 -13.59
C VAL A 187 -9.80 -7.47 -14.72
N GLY A 188 -10.04 -7.92 -15.95
CA GLY A 188 -9.29 -7.47 -17.12
C GLY A 188 -9.41 -5.97 -17.35
N ALA A 189 -10.60 -5.40 -17.17
CA ALA A 189 -10.85 -3.97 -17.28
C ALA A 189 -10.06 -3.16 -16.24
N ILE A 190 -10.08 -3.60 -14.98
CA ILE A 190 -9.29 -2.97 -13.90
C ILE A 190 -7.79 -2.99 -14.25
N GLU A 191 -7.27 -4.12 -14.72
CA GLU A 191 -5.86 -4.22 -15.09
C GLU A 191 -5.48 -3.29 -16.23
N VAL A 192 -6.29 -3.22 -17.30
CA VAL A 192 -6.03 -2.29 -18.41
C VAL A 192 -6.03 -0.85 -17.91
N LEU A 193 -6.98 -0.48 -17.06
CA LEU A 193 -7.06 0.87 -16.50
C LEU A 193 -5.85 1.22 -15.63
N ILE A 194 -5.38 0.29 -14.81
CA ILE A 194 -4.15 0.47 -14.00
C ILE A 194 -2.91 0.56 -14.89
N GLU A 195 -2.80 -0.30 -15.92
CA GLU A 195 -1.66 -0.27 -16.85
C GLU A 195 -1.60 1.03 -17.66
N THR A 196 -2.77 1.56 -18.04
CA THR A 196 -2.91 2.80 -18.79
C THR A 196 -2.68 4.02 -17.89
N ASN A 197 -3.22 3.99 -16.68
CA ASN A 197 -3.06 5.03 -15.69
C ASN A 197 -2.73 4.45 -14.30
N PRO A 198 -1.44 4.31 -13.96
CA PRO A 198 -1.00 3.79 -12.67
C PRO A 198 -1.52 4.57 -11.45
N THR A 199 -1.87 5.84 -11.62
CA THR A 199 -2.35 6.72 -10.53
C THR A 199 -3.88 6.71 -10.36
N ILE A 200 -4.59 5.86 -11.11
CA ILE A 200 -6.06 5.82 -11.09
C ILE A 200 -6.63 5.51 -9.70
N ARG A 201 -7.56 6.35 -9.24
CA ARG A 201 -8.22 6.23 -7.94
C ARG A 201 -9.27 5.11 -7.95
N ASN A 202 -9.57 4.54 -6.78
CA ASN A 202 -10.59 3.49 -6.65
C ASN A 202 -11.99 3.97 -7.08
N ALA A 203 -12.34 5.22 -6.81
CA ALA A 203 -13.62 5.79 -7.25
C ALA A 203 -13.73 5.84 -8.78
N GLU A 204 -12.64 6.25 -9.44
CA GLU A 204 -12.54 6.31 -10.90
C GLU A 204 -12.56 4.91 -11.53
N LEU A 205 -11.83 3.95 -10.94
CA LEU A 205 -11.87 2.54 -11.34
C LEU A 205 -13.30 2.01 -11.26
N ARG A 206 -14.00 2.21 -10.14
CA ARG A 206 -15.38 1.76 -9.95
C ARG A 206 -16.31 2.34 -11.02
N LYS A 207 -16.20 3.66 -11.27
CA LYS A 207 -17.02 4.36 -12.26
C LYS A 207 -16.79 3.81 -13.67
N ARG A 208 -15.53 3.72 -14.13
CA ARG A 208 -15.19 3.29 -15.49
C ARG A 208 -15.43 1.80 -15.76
N THR A 209 -15.45 0.98 -14.72
CA THR A 209 -15.75 -0.46 -14.83
C THR A 209 -17.23 -0.77 -14.61
N GLY A 210 -18.06 0.20 -14.22
CA GLY A 210 -19.49 -0.01 -13.97
C GLY A 210 -19.77 -0.81 -12.69
N LEU A 211 -18.82 -0.92 -11.77
CA LEU A 211 -18.96 -1.75 -10.57
C LEU A 211 -19.92 -1.12 -9.55
N LYS A 212 -20.87 -1.92 -9.06
CA LYS A 212 -21.95 -1.48 -8.17
C LYS A 212 -21.47 -1.02 -6.79
N SER A 213 -20.36 -1.55 -6.25
CA SER A 213 -19.90 -1.23 -4.90
C SER A 213 -18.37 -1.23 -4.73
N THR A 214 -17.90 -0.62 -3.64
CA THR A 214 -16.48 -0.65 -3.24
C THR A 214 -16.03 -2.03 -2.78
N GLY A 215 -16.94 -2.83 -2.22
CA GLY A 215 -16.69 -4.22 -1.82
C GLY A 215 -16.38 -5.11 -3.04
N VAL A 216 -17.16 -4.95 -4.11
CA VAL A 216 -16.94 -5.67 -5.37
C VAL A 216 -15.61 -5.26 -6.00
N LEU A 217 -15.29 -3.97 -6.05
CA LEU A 217 -13.98 -3.51 -6.52
C LEU A 217 -12.81 -4.13 -5.74
N ARG A 218 -12.95 -4.26 -4.41
CA ARG A 218 -11.92 -4.88 -3.57
C ARG A 218 -11.74 -6.37 -3.91
N ASP A 219 -12.82 -7.11 -4.14
CA ASP A 219 -12.75 -8.50 -4.60
C ASP A 219 -12.05 -8.61 -5.96
N ARG A 220 -12.39 -7.75 -6.93
CA ARG A 220 -11.73 -7.78 -8.25
C ARG A 220 -10.26 -7.40 -8.21
N LEU A 221 -9.89 -6.41 -7.40
CA LEU A 221 -8.50 -6.05 -7.16
C LEU A 221 -7.70 -7.18 -6.52
N ARG A 222 -8.31 -8.00 -5.65
CA ARG A 222 -7.65 -9.18 -5.07
C ARG A 222 -7.34 -10.25 -6.13
N ARG A 223 -8.17 -10.35 -7.16
CA ARG A 223 -8.02 -11.31 -8.27
C ARG A 223 -7.11 -10.80 -9.39
N ALA A 224 -6.82 -9.50 -9.43
CA ALA A 224 -5.95 -8.86 -10.43
C ALA A 224 -4.49 -9.34 -10.32
N ASP A 225 -3.74 -9.23 -11.43
CA ASP A 225 -2.37 -9.72 -11.50
C ASP A 225 -1.50 -8.87 -10.58
N LYS A 226 -0.76 -9.54 -9.68
CA LYS A 226 0.11 -8.88 -8.71
C LYS A 226 1.10 -7.94 -9.40
N THR A 227 1.66 -8.35 -10.55
CA THR A 227 2.61 -7.52 -11.30
C THR A 227 1.99 -6.26 -11.90
N VAL A 228 0.68 -6.25 -12.12
CA VAL A 228 -0.07 -5.06 -12.56
C VAL A 228 -0.40 -4.18 -11.36
N LEU A 229 -0.79 -4.79 -10.25
CA LEU A 229 -1.04 -4.08 -8.99
C LEU A 229 0.22 -3.39 -8.46
N ASP A 230 1.38 -4.02 -8.58
CA ASP A 230 2.67 -3.46 -8.16
C ASP A 230 3.06 -2.22 -8.99
N LYS A 231 2.60 -2.12 -10.25
CA LYS A 231 2.79 -0.93 -11.08
C LYS A 231 1.92 0.24 -10.63
N ARG A 232 0.86 -0.03 -9.87
CA ARG A 232 -0.08 1.00 -9.43
C ARG A 232 0.64 1.92 -8.45
N VAL A 233 0.80 3.18 -8.85
CA VAL A 233 1.17 4.24 -7.93
C VAL A 233 -0.10 4.60 -7.19
N ALA A 234 -0.32 4.01 -6.03
CA ALA A 234 -1.41 4.43 -5.17
C ALA A 234 -1.18 5.93 -4.87
N MET A 235 -1.94 6.83 -5.53
CA MET A 235 -2.07 8.19 -5.06
C MET A 235 -2.80 8.11 -3.74
N HIS A 236 -2.00 8.00 -2.69
CA HIS A 236 -2.47 7.75 -1.35
C HIS A 236 -3.41 8.88 -0.93
N THR A 237 -4.67 8.51 -0.64
CA THR A 237 -5.16 8.86 0.69
C THR A 237 -4.39 7.94 1.63
N THR A 238 -3.26 8.45 2.13
CA THR A 238 -2.34 7.85 3.11
C THR A 238 -2.61 6.38 3.48
N SER A 239 -2.25 5.43 2.61
CA SER A 239 -2.31 4.01 2.97
C SER A 239 -0.98 3.62 3.61
N PHE A 240 -0.83 4.02 4.86
CA PHE A 240 0.30 3.65 5.68
C PHE A 240 0.41 2.13 5.78
N SER A 241 1.63 1.59 5.73
CA SER A 241 1.90 0.18 6.00
C SER A 241 1.46 -0.19 7.42
N ARG A 242 1.24 -1.48 7.72
CA ARG A 242 0.82 -1.90 9.07
C ARG A 242 1.84 -1.47 10.14
N ALA A 243 3.13 -1.46 9.80
CA ALA A 243 4.19 -0.97 10.66
C ALA A 243 4.09 0.55 10.88
N GLU A 244 3.92 1.34 9.82
CA GLU A 244 3.73 2.79 9.90
C GLU A 244 2.49 3.18 10.70
N ILE A 245 1.38 2.44 10.56
CA ILE A 245 0.16 2.68 11.36
C ILE A 245 0.43 2.43 12.85
N VAL A 246 1.18 1.38 13.17
CA VAL A 246 1.54 1.07 14.56
C VAL A 246 2.42 2.17 15.12
N GLU A 247 3.45 2.59 14.40
CA GLU A 247 4.37 3.66 14.80
C GLU A 247 3.64 5.00 15.00
N GLN A 248 2.76 5.39 14.08
CA GLN A 248 1.90 6.55 14.23
C GLN A 248 1.03 6.46 15.49
N ASN A 249 0.43 5.29 15.77
CA ASN A 249 -0.42 5.11 16.94
C ASN A 249 0.37 5.18 18.25
N VAL A 250 1.64 4.75 18.25
CA VAL A 250 2.55 4.90 19.39
C VAL A 250 2.80 6.39 19.67
N ILE A 251 3.13 7.17 18.63
CA ILE A 251 3.36 8.62 18.75
C ILE A 251 2.09 9.36 19.18
N ILE A 252 0.95 9.08 18.53
CA ILE A 252 -0.35 9.65 18.89
C ILE A 252 -0.64 9.35 20.37
N LYS A 253 -0.46 8.10 20.82
CA LYS A 253 -0.69 7.72 22.21
C LYS A 253 0.23 8.48 23.17
N ARG A 254 1.53 8.52 22.88
CA ARG A 254 2.52 9.23 23.72
C ARG A 254 2.16 10.71 23.87
N ARG A 255 1.85 11.39 22.77
CA ARG A 255 1.55 12.83 22.76
C ARG A 255 0.19 13.17 23.34
N VAL A 256 -0.79 12.28 23.19
CA VAL A 256 -2.09 12.41 23.88
C VAL A 256 -1.92 12.27 25.39
N LEU A 257 -1.13 11.31 25.86
CA LEU A 257 -0.85 11.13 27.29
C LEU A 257 -0.07 12.32 27.86
N ALA A 258 0.83 12.92 27.07
CA ALA A 258 1.48 14.19 27.39
C ALA A 258 0.54 15.41 27.33
N GLY A 259 -0.73 15.23 26.97
CA GLY A 259 -1.74 16.28 27.01
C GLY A 259 -1.83 17.17 25.76
N ASN A 260 -1.16 16.81 24.66
CA ASN A 260 -1.16 17.60 23.43
C ASN A 260 -2.49 17.48 22.66
N LYS A 261 -2.86 18.58 21.98
CA LYS A 261 -4.07 18.64 21.13
C LYS A 261 -3.79 18.05 19.74
N SER A 262 -4.84 17.61 19.05
CA SER A 262 -4.75 16.93 17.74
C SER A 262 -4.01 17.74 16.66
N ALA A 263 -4.04 19.08 16.71
CA ALA A 263 -3.29 19.93 15.80
C ALA A 263 -1.77 19.85 16.04
N ALA A 264 -1.32 19.88 17.29
CA ALA A 264 0.09 19.70 17.64
C ALA A 264 0.57 18.29 17.30
N ILE A 265 -0.25 17.28 17.59
CA ILE A 265 0.03 15.87 17.24
C ILE A 265 0.20 15.72 15.71
N ARG A 266 -0.61 16.43 14.91
CA ARG A 266 -0.49 16.41 13.45
C ARG A 266 0.83 16.98 12.97
N VAL A 267 1.21 18.17 13.45
CA VAL A 267 2.47 18.84 13.08
C VAL A 267 3.65 17.92 13.37
N GLU A 268 3.63 17.27 14.51
CA GLU A 268 4.71 16.40 14.94
C GLU A 268 4.76 15.06 14.18
N LEU A 269 3.61 14.46 13.87
CA LEU A 269 3.56 13.28 12.99
C LEU A 269 4.05 13.61 11.58
N MET A 270 3.78 14.82 11.10
CA MET A 270 4.29 15.30 9.82
C MET A 270 5.80 15.54 9.88
N GLN A 271 6.33 16.11 10.97
CA GLN A 271 7.76 16.33 11.15
C GLN A 271 8.58 15.03 11.32
N MET A 272 8.09 14.08 12.13
CA MET A 272 8.84 12.86 12.44
C MET A 272 8.69 11.76 11.39
N LEU A 273 7.50 11.62 10.79
CA LEU A 273 7.17 10.50 9.90
C LEU A 273 6.75 10.93 8.49
N GLY A 274 6.74 12.23 8.18
CA GLY A 274 6.19 12.72 6.91
C GLY A 274 4.69 12.41 6.73
N ALA A 275 3.99 12.09 7.82
CA ALA A 275 2.63 11.57 7.78
C ALA A 275 1.60 12.71 7.83
N ASP A 276 1.00 13.07 6.69
CA ASP A 276 -0.10 14.05 6.64
C ASP A 276 -1.44 13.40 6.99
N LEU A 277 -1.68 13.23 8.29
CA LEU A 277 -2.96 12.81 8.83
C LEU A 277 -3.89 14.01 9.04
N SER A 278 -5.13 13.89 8.58
CA SER A 278 -6.17 14.87 8.90
C SER A 278 -6.49 14.85 10.40
N LEU A 279 -6.94 15.99 10.93
CA LEU A 279 -7.37 16.11 12.33
C LEU A 279 -8.50 15.12 12.67
N SER A 280 -9.38 14.83 11.71
CA SER A 280 -10.46 13.85 11.85
C SER A 280 -9.90 12.44 12.08
N GLN A 281 -8.90 12.02 11.29
CA GLN A 281 -8.26 10.70 11.44
C GLN A 281 -7.54 10.55 12.78
N ILE A 282 -6.83 11.59 13.23
CA ILE A 282 -6.20 11.60 14.56
C ILE A 282 -7.27 11.48 15.64
N ASN A 283 -8.33 12.28 15.56
CA ASN A 283 -9.42 12.24 16.53
C ASN A 283 -10.11 10.87 16.57
N GLN A 284 -10.34 10.22 15.43
CA GLN A 284 -10.91 8.88 15.36
C GLN A 284 -10.02 7.86 16.09
N ARG A 285 -8.69 7.90 15.87
CA ARG A 285 -7.72 7.01 16.53
C ARG A 285 -7.69 7.21 18.05
N ILE A 286 -7.71 8.45 18.51
CA ILE A 286 -7.81 8.80 19.94
C ILE A 286 -9.10 8.23 20.55
N THR A 287 -10.22 8.41 19.84
CA THR A 287 -11.54 8.01 20.34
C THR A 287 -11.73 6.49 20.31
N GLY A 288 -11.06 5.78 19.39
CA GLY A 288 -11.04 4.32 19.32
C GLY A 288 -10.30 3.66 20.49
N SER A 289 -9.32 4.32 21.08
CA SER A 289 -8.57 3.79 22.23
C SER A 289 -9.17 4.19 23.57
N LYS A 290 -9.30 3.25 24.51
CA LYS A 290 -9.80 3.52 25.87
C LYS A 290 -8.85 4.43 26.65
N SER A 291 -7.55 4.16 26.62
CA SER A 291 -6.54 4.91 27.39
C SER A 291 -6.40 6.36 26.90
N MET A 292 -6.38 6.57 25.58
CA MET A 292 -6.26 7.92 25.00
C MET A 292 -7.52 8.76 25.21
N ARG A 293 -8.69 8.11 25.24
CA ARG A 293 -9.97 8.76 25.52
C ARG A 293 -10.09 9.23 26.97
N GLN A 294 -9.60 8.45 27.93
CA GLN A 294 -9.54 8.86 29.33
C GLN A 294 -8.61 10.06 29.51
N ALA A 295 -7.43 10.05 28.89
CA ALA A 295 -6.48 11.17 28.94
C ALA A 295 -7.01 12.47 28.29
N THR A 296 -7.99 12.37 27.38
CA THR A 296 -8.60 13.52 26.70
C THR A 296 -9.99 13.90 27.22
N ALA A 297 -10.49 13.21 28.26
CA ALA A 297 -11.87 13.33 28.75
C ALA A 297 -12.23 14.72 29.30
N GLY A 298 -11.24 15.52 29.73
CA GLY A 298 -11.43 16.90 30.21
C GLY A 298 -10.99 18.02 29.26
N LYS A 299 -10.30 17.69 28.16
CA LYS A 299 -9.65 18.70 27.27
C LYS A 299 -10.38 18.93 25.95
N ARG A 300 -11.42 18.16 25.64
CA ARG A 300 -12.22 18.32 24.42
C ARG A 300 -13.46 19.16 24.73
N LYS A 301 -13.73 20.19 23.91
CA LYS A 301 -15.06 20.83 23.87
C LYS A 301 -16.06 19.73 23.52
N SER A 302 -16.79 19.24 24.51
CA SER A 302 -17.78 18.19 24.34
C SER A 302 -18.96 18.75 23.56
N GLY A 303 -18.93 18.62 22.24
CA GLY A 303 -20.13 18.72 21.42
C GLY A 303 -21.06 17.55 21.73
N ARG A 304 -21.83 17.62 22.85
CA ARG A 304 -23.16 16.99 23.04
C ARG A 304 -23.77 17.04 24.46
N SER A 305 -23.23 17.80 25.40
CA SER A 305 -24.00 18.18 26.59
C SER A 305 -23.57 19.55 27.09
N ARG A 306 -24.53 20.44 27.34
CA ARG A 306 -24.30 21.73 28.02
C ARG A 306 -23.92 21.57 29.50
N PHE A 307 -23.97 20.35 30.01
CA PHE A 307 -23.76 20.03 31.42
C PHE A 307 -22.38 19.39 31.61
N THR A 308 -21.64 19.82 32.64
CA THR A 308 -20.38 19.19 33.07
C THR A 308 -20.63 17.75 33.51
N GLN A 309 -19.57 16.93 33.60
CA GLN A 309 -19.71 15.53 34.01
C GLN A 309 -20.32 15.40 35.43
N GLU A 310 -19.96 16.29 36.34
CA GLU A 310 -20.51 16.35 37.70
C GLU A 310 -22.01 16.67 37.68
N VAL A 311 -22.43 17.63 36.85
CA VAL A 311 -23.84 17.97 36.67
C VAL A 311 -24.59 16.79 36.07
N VAL A 312 -24.02 16.10 35.08
CA VAL A 312 -24.62 14.89 34.49
C VAL A 312 -24.76 13.78 35.54
N ALA A 313 -23.76 13.56 36.39
CA ALA A 313 -23.81 12.57 37.46
C ALA A 313 -24.90 12.89 38.48
N ARG A 314 -24.99 14.15 38.92
CA ARG A 314 -26.05 14.64 39.83
C ARG A 314 -27.44 14.47 39.22
N GLN A 315 -27.63 14.90 37.97
CA GLN A 315 -28.87 14.73 37.22
C GLN A 315 -29.25 13.24 37.07
N ASN A 316 -28.28 12.37 36.78
CA ASN A 316 -28.53 10.94 36.65
C ASN A 316 -28.97 10.32 37.99
N LYS A 317 -28.39 10.74 39.11
CA LYS A 317 -28.82 10.29 40.46
C LYS A 317 -30.29 10.66 40.70
N ILE A 318 -30.69 11.88 40.35
CA ILE A 318 -32.08 12.35 40.46
C ILE A 318 -33.01 11.56 39.53
N ILE A 319 -32.69 11.46 38.23
CA ILE A 319 -33.50 10.73 37.24
C ILE A 319 -33.70 9.28 37.69
N PHE A 320 -32.63 8.61 38.09
CA PHE A 320 -32.65 7.20 38.45
C PHE A 320 -33.35 6.93 39.79
N GLY A 321 -33.29 7.88 40.73
CA GLY A 321 -34.09 7.84 41.96
C GLY A 321 -35.58 8.01 41.69
N LEU A 322 -35.96 8.94 40.79
CA LEU A 322 -37.36 9.16 40.43
C LEU A 322 -37.96 8.00 39.62
N VAL A 323 -37.18 7.37 38.73
CA VAL A 323 -37.59 6.16 38.00
C VAL A 323 -37.78 4.98 38.93
N ALA A 324 -36.92 4.83 39.95
CA ALA A 324 -37.10 3.78 40.96
C ALA A 324 -38.39 3.94 41.77
N ARG A 325 -38.91 5.18 41.89
CA ARG A 325 -40.21 5.51 42.48
C ARG A 325 -41.37 5.45 41.46
N GLY A 326 -41.18 4.76 40.33
CA GLY A 326 -42.22 4.55 39.32
C GLY A 326 -42.50 5.73 38.38
N ARG A 327 -41.72 6.81 38.42
CA ARG A 327 -41.98 7.98 37.56
C ARG A 327 -41.48 7.78 36.13
N THR A 328 -42.31 8.18 35.17
CA THR A 328 -41.99 8.16 33.73
C THR A 328 -41.16 9.38 33.31
N ALA A 329 -40.48 9.31 32.16
CA ALA A 329 -39.67 10.41 31.66
C ALA A 329 -40.45 11.73 31.51
N SER A 330 -41.73 11.68 31.14
CA SER A 330 -42.60 12.87 31.05
C SER A 330 -42.82 13.53 32.40
N GLN A 331 -42.95 12.75 33.48
CA GLN A 331 -43.19 13.23 34.85
C GLN A 331 -41.92 13.72 35.56
N ILE A 332 -40.75 13.47 34.97
CA ILE A 332 -39.43 13.85 35.49
C ILE A 332 -38.96 15.19 34.89
N VAL A 333 -39.43 15.55 33.69
CA VAL A 333 -39.10 16.84 33.05
C VAL A 333 -39.46 17.99 33.97
N GLY A 334 -38.59 18.99 34.06
CA GLY A 334 -38.83 20.21 34.85
C GLY A 334 -38.69 20.04 36.37
N LYS A 335 -38.30 18.87 36.89
CA LYS A 335 -37.99 18.72 38.31
C LYS A 335 -36.70 19.46 38.69
N LYS A 336 -36.67 20.01 39.91
CA LYS A 336 -35.55 20.76 40.49
C LYS A 336 -34.23 20.02 40.28
N GLY A 337 -33.24 20.70 39.71
CA GLY A 337 -31.92 20.12 39.39
C GLY A 337 -31.86 19.37 38.05
N LEU A 338 -32.94 19.36 37.25
CA LEU A 338 -32.98 18.87 35.86
C LEU A 338 -33.30 20.00 34.87
N GLU A 339 -33.08 21.27 35.24
CA GLU A 339 -33.31 22.41 34.37
C GLU A 339 -32.55 22.24 33.05
N GLY A 340 -33.27 22.45 31.94
CA GLY A 340 -32.70 22.30 30.60
C GLY A 340 -32.52 20.86 30.11
N LEU A 341 -33.04 19.85 30.81
CA LEU A 341 -33.04 18.48 30.31
C LEU A 341 -34.38 18.16 29.63
N THR A 342 -34.34 17.84 28.33
CA THR A 342 -35.55 17.51 27.56
C THR A 342 -36.06 16.11 27.89
N ARG A 343 -37.35 15.87 27.65
CA ARG A 343 -37.98 14.53 27.76
C ARG A 343 -37.18 13.45 27.02
N LYS A 344 -36.76 13.74 25.78
CA LYS A 344 -35.93 12.84 24.96
C LYS A 344 -34.57 12.56 25.62
N GLY A 345 -33.94 13.59 26.21
CA GLY A 345 -32.68 13.45 26.94
C GLY A 345 -32.78 12.55 28.18
N ILE A 346 -33.88 12.68 28.94
CA ILE A 346 -34.18 11.82 30.10
C ILE A 346 -34.44 10.38 29.64
N GLN A 347 -35.32 10.19 28.65
CA GLN A 347 -35.65 8.87 28.12
C GLN A 347 -34.40 8.11 27.64
N HIS A 348 -33.51 8.79 26.91
CA HIS A 348 -32.26 8.20 26.44
C HIS A 348 -31.35 7.71 27.58
N ARG A 349 -31.27 8.47 28.69
CA ARG A 349 -30.49 8.09 29.88
C ARG A 349 -31.08 6.86 30.57
N ILE A 350 -32.41 6.77 30.67
CA ILE A 350 -33.12 5.61 31.23
C ILE A 350 -32.87 4.36 30.39
N THR A 351 -33.06 4.45 29.07
CA THR A 351 -32.84 3.33 28.13
C THR A 351 -31.40 2.82 28.19
N ASN A 352 -30.41 3.71 28.24
CA ASN A 352 -29.01 3.31 28.33
C ASN A 352 -28.66 2.63 29.66
N ARG A 353 -29.24 3.08 30.78
CA ARG A 353 -29.09 2.39 32.07
C ARG A 353 -29.64 0.98 32.01
N ASN A 354 -30.84 0.80 31.47
CA ASN A 354 -31.49 -0.52 31.38
C ASN A 354 -30.73 -1.45 30.43
N ARG A 355 -30.21 -0.94 29.31
CA ARG A 355 -29.33 -1.71 28.40
C ARG A 355 -28.03 -2.14 29.09
N SER A 356 -27.44 -1.28 29.91
CA SER A 356 -26.23 -1.60 30.68
C SER A 356 -26.50 -2.67 31.74
N LYS A 357 -27.65 -2.59 32.43
CA LYS A 357 -28.09 -3.59 33.40
C LYS A 357 -28.39 -4.95 32.79
N LYS A 358 -28.96 -5.01 31.57
CA LYS A 358 -29.23 -6.28 30.86
C LYS A 358 -27.98 -7.00 30.32
N ARG A 359 -26.83 -6.31 30.27
CA ARG A 359 -25.57 -6.85 29.74
C ARG A 359 -24.61 -7.32 30.84
N LYS A 360 -24.92 -6.99 32.09
CA LYS A 360 -24.29 -7.57 33.28
C LYS A 360 -25.21 -8.67 33.79
#